data_AF-A0A7C3XY35-F1
#
_entry.id   AF-A0A7C3XY35-F1
#
_cell.length_a   1.000
_cell.length_b   1.000
_cell.length_c   1.000
_cell.angle_alpha   90.00
_cell.angle_beta   90.00
_cell.angle_gamma   90.00
#
_symmetry.space_group_name_H-M   'P 1'
#
loop_
_entity.id
_entity.type
_entity.pdbx_description
1 polymer ?
#
loop_
_entity_poly.entity_id
_entity_poly.type
_entity_poly.pdbx_seq_one_letter_code
_entity_poly.pdbx_strand_id
1 'polypeptide(L)'
;MYSLKKVELAFSRTAPAITFVVLLSLLLTVMSTVYHLAAIPPSELTKLPKVQEYENRVGEIAAMDPWTRTQYYWSNNLKTAAVGAAFSLIYIPLNTSIATGYYTGIAIAYVGRVYGEEVGLAFSAQIFVHGLLEITGIYLISAGALRLAWSFWGLMGELTMGKRKKRPRGPMREALYDFIVLALTGTIMIFLAAPVEAFISPITGEVFVTQPLGAAGFLLMTAALYMLLARPGLRGMIRTAGKVVSDVKRGEFASQLALLTFLIFVMLGVFSLL
;
A
#
# COMPACT_ATOMS: atom_id res chain seq x y z
N MET A 1 -2.49 18.90 -24.74
CA MET A 1 -3.38 18.88 -23.56
C MET A 1 -3.92 17.46 -23.34
N TYR A 2 -3.48 16.78 -22.28
CA TYR A 2 -4.16 15.56 -21.85
C TYR A 2 -5.52 15.95 -21.23
N SER A 3 -6.61 15.35 -21.71
CA SER A 3 -7.95 15.61 -21.18
C SER A 3 -8.07 15.05 -19.77
N LEU A 4 -8.54 15.84 -18.80
CA LEU A 4 -8.87 15.41 -17.43
C LEU A 4 -9.74 14.14 -17.40
N LYS A 5 -10.59 13.97 -18.43
CA LYS A 5 -11.41 12.76 -18.63
C LYS A 5 -10.59 11.48 -18.74
N LYS A 6 -9.38 11.53 -19.33
CA LYS A 6 -8.51 10.34 -19.44
C LYS A 6 -7.92 9.94 -18.09
N VAL A 7 -7.59 10.91 -17.25
CA VAL A 7 -7.13 10.67 -15.87
C VAL A 7 -8.25 10.07 -15.05
N GLU A 8 -9.45 10.67 -15.08
CA GLU A 8 -10.63 10.14 -14.39
C GLU A 8 -10.94 8.68 -14.82
N LEU A 9 -10.87 8.40 -16.12
CA LEU A 9 -11.05 7.05 -16.64
C LEU A 9 -9.98 6.07 -16.13
N ALA A 10 -8.73 6.49 -15.95
CA ALA A 10 -7.69 5.64 -15.38
C ALA A 10 -8.00 5.24 -13.94
N PHE A 11 -8.45 6.19 -13.11
CA PHE A 11 -8.92 5.93 -11.76
C PHE A 11 -10.16 5.02 -11.74
N SER A 12 -11.16 5.32 -12.56
CA SER A 12 -12.39 4.53 -12.64
C SER A 12 -12.13 3.09 -13.05
N ARG A 13 -11.30 2.87 -14.08
CA ARG A 13 -10.91 1.53 -14.52
C ARG A 13 -10.10 0.77 -13.47
N THR A 14 -9.28 1.48 -12.68
CA THR A 14 -8.40 0.88 -11.66
C THR A 14 -9.04 0.82 -10.28
N ALA A 15 -10.24 1.38 -10.11
CA ALA A 15 -10.95 1.42 -8.83
C ALA A 15 -11.03 0.05 -8.13
N PRO A 16 -11.31 -1.09 -8.80
CA PRO A 16 -11.28 -2.40 -8.15
C PRO A 16 -9.93 -2.78 -7.53
N ALA A 17 -8.83 -2.44 -8.20
CA ALA A 17 -7.49 -2.70 -7.70
C ALA A 17 -7.12 -1.75 -6.56
N ILE A 18 -7.52 -0.47 -6.64
CA ILE A 18 -7.36 0.50 -5.55
C ILE A 18 -8.09 -0.01 -4.30
N THR A 19 -9.36 -0.40 -4.44
CA THR A 19 -10.16 -0.99 -3.35
C THR A 19 -9.47 -2.19 -2.74
N PHE A 20 -8.99 -3.12 -3.57
CA PHE A 20 -8.30 -4.32 -3.09
C PHE A 20 -7.06 -3.98 -2.27
N VAL A 21 -6.19 -3.10 -2.79
CA VAL A 21 -4.95 -2.71 -2.11
C VAL A 21 -5.21 -1.96 -0.81
N VAL A 22 -6.17 -1.03 -0.80
CA VAL A 22 -6.56 -0.27 0.40
C VAL A 22 -7.07 -1.22 1.48
N LEU A 23 -8.04 -2.08 1.14
CA LEU A 23 -8.64 -3.00 2.10
C LEU A 23 -7.63 -4.04 2.62
N LEU A 24 -6.80 -4.59 1.72
CA LEU A 24 -5.76 -5.56 2.10
C LEU A 24 -4.76 -4.93 3.06
N SER A 25 -4.24 -3.74 2.75
CA SER A 25 -3.23 -3.08 3.58
C SER A 25 -3.79 -2.68 4.95
N LEU A 26 -5.01 -2.11 4.99
CA LEU A 26 -5.66 -1.76 6.26
C LEU A 26 -5.94 -3.01 7.12
N LEU A 27 -6.44 -4.08 6.48
CA LEU A 27 -6.66 -5.36 7.17
C LEU A 27 -5.35 -5.91 7.73
N LEU A 28 -4.27 -5.88 6.95
CA LEU A 28 -2.96 -6.37 7.40
C LEU A 28 -2.39 -5.54 8.55
N THR A 29 -2.53 -4.21 8.51
CA THR A 29 -2.13 -3.36 9.64
C THR A 29 -2.89 -3.76 10.91
N VAL A 30 -4.22 -3.84 10.85
CA VAL A 30 -5.04 -4.20 12.01
C VAL A 30 -4.72 -5.61 12.51
N MET A 31 -4.66 -6.59 11.61
CA MET A 31 -4.37 -7.98 11.97
C MET A 31 -2.96 -8.15 12.54
N SER A 32 -1.97 -7.46 11.96
CA SER A 32 -0.60 -7.46 12.49
C SER A 32 -0.54 -6.83 13.88
N THR A 33 -1.17 -5.67 14.09
CA THR A 33 -1.26 -5.04 15.42
C THR A 33 -1.91 -5.98 16.43
N VAL A 34 -3.08 -6.53 16.12
CA VAL A 34 -3.81 -7.43 17.03
C VAL A 34 -3.00 -8.69 17.34
N TYR A 35 -2.38 -9.30 16.34
CA TYR A 35 -1.52 -10.47 16.52
C TYR A 35 -0.35 -10.16 17.47
N HIS A 36 0.41 -9.10 17.22
CA HIS A 36 1.58 -8.76 18.04
C HIS A 36 1.18 -8.32 19.45
N LEU A 37 0.03 -7.66 19.61
CA LEU A 37 -0.53 -7.34 20.94
C LEU A 37 -0.95 -8.60 21.70
N ALA A 38 -1.50 -9.62 21.03
CA ALA A 38 -2.03 -10.81 21.67
C ALA A 38 -0.97 -11.91 21.89
N ALA A 39 -0.04 -12.07 20.95
CA ALA A 39 0.87 -13.21 20.89
C ALA A 39 2.25 -12.95 21.51
N ILE A 40 2.69 -11.68 21.61
CA ILE A 40 4.06 -11.35 22.02
C ILE A 40 4.04 -10.49 23.29
N PRO A 41 4.71 -10.92 24.39
CA PRO A 41 4.80 -10.12 25.60
C PRO A 41 5.70 -8.88 25.38
N PRO A 42 5.49 -7.78 26.13
CA PRO A 42 6.22 -6.53 25.94
C PRO A 42 7.75 -6.67 26.00
N SER A 43 8.26 -7.56 26.87
CA SER A 43 9.69 -7.82 27.04
C SER A 43 10.34 -8.56 25.87
N GLU A 44 9.53 -9.17 24.99
CA GLU A 44 9.99 -9.84 23.78
C GLU A 44 9.81 -8.96 22.55
N LEU A 45 8.84 -8.04 22.54
CA LEU A 45 8.65 -7.05 21.46
C LEU A 45 9.92 -6.21 21.23
N THR A 46 10.56 -5.73 22.30
CA THR A 46 11.81 -4.94 22.23
C THR A 46 12.99 -5.72 21.63
N LYS A 47 12.91 -7.07 21.64
CA LYS A 47 13.96 -7.96 21.13
C LYS A 47 13.74 -8.36 19.68
N LEU A 48 12.59 -8.02 19.08
CA LEU A 48 12.33 -8.31 17.68
C LEU A 48 13.35 -7.55 16.82
N PRO A 49 14.06 -8.21 15.89
CA PRO A 49 15.03 -7.54 15.02
C PRO A 49 14.45 -6.32 14.28
N LYS A 50 13.17 -6.38 13.93
CA LYS A 50 12.44 -5.30 13.25
C LYS A 50 12.16 -4.10 14.13
N VAL A 51 11.94 -4.32 15.43
CA VAL A 51 11.79 -3.23 16.41
C VAL A 51 13.13 -2.56 16.65
N GLN A 52 14.22 -3.32 16.74
CA GLN A 52 15.56 -2.76 16.87
C GLN A 52 15.97 -1.97 15.63
N GLU A 53 15.66 -2.47 14.43
CA GLU A 53 15.86 -1.72 13.18
C GLU A 53 15.07 -0.40 13.17
N TYR A 54 13.83 -0.42 13.64
CA TYR A 54 12.99 0.76 13.79
C TYR A 54 13.60 1.77 14.78
N GLU A 55 13.93 1.35 16.00
CA GLU A 55 14.53 2.21 17.04
C GLU A 55 15.81 2.88 16.58
N ASN A 56 16.72 2.11 15.97
CA ASN A 56 17.98 2.64 15.46
C ASN A 56 17.73 3.73 14.40
N ARG A 57 16.80 3.48 13.46
CA ARG A 57 16.44 4.46 12.43
C ARG A 57 15.77 5.70 13.01
N VAL A 58 14.85 5.53 13.95
CA VAL A 58 14.20 6.67 14.62
C VAL A 58 15.23 7.53 15.33
N GLY A 59 16.18 6.92 16.05
CA GLY A 59 17.26 7.65 16.70
C GLY A 59 18.11 8.48 15.73
N GLU A 60 18.50 7.90 14.59
CA GLU A 60 19.26 8.60 13.55
C GLU A 60 18.47 9.75 12.92
N ILE A 61 17.20 9.52 12.60
CA ILE A 61 16.32 10.49 11.91
C ILE A 61 15.91 11.63 12.86
N ALA A 62 15.64 11.33 14.12
CA ALA A 62 15.25 12.32 15.13
C ALA A 62 16.35 13.36 15.38
N ALA A 63 17.63 12.98 15.21
CA ALA A 63 18.77 13.87 15.33
C ALA A 63 18.96 14.83 14.13
N MET A 64 18.31 14.58 12.99
CA MET A 64 18.39 15.44 11.81
C MET A 64 17.54 16.70 11.98
N ASP A 65 18.04 17.84 11.51
CA ASP A 65 17.19 19.03 11.37
C ASP A 65 16.08 18.78 10.33
N PRO A 66 14.97 19.54 10.39
CA PRO A 66 13.80 19.29 9.53
C PRO A 66 14.09 19.30 8.03
N TRP A 67 15.05 20.11 7.57
CA TRP A 67 15.36 20.19 6.14
C TRP A 67 16.15 18.95 5.69
N THR A 68 17.20 18.59 6.41
CA THR A 68 17.95 17.35 6.12
C THR A 68 17.06 16.12 6.23
N ARG A 69 16.13 16.10 7.20
CA ARG A 69 15.13 15.05 7.33
C ARG A 69 14.19 14.98 6.13
N THR A 70 13.75 16.13 5.60
CA THR A 70 12.94 16.18 4.38
C THR A 70 13.68 15.60 3.17
N GLN A 71 14.97 15.94 3.01
CA GLN A 71 15.80 15.41 1.93
C GLN A 71 15.99 13.89 2.05
N TYR A 72 16.19 13.40 3.27
CA TYR A 72 16.24 11.98 3.58
C TYR A 72 14.95 11.28 3.15
N TYR A 73 13.79 11.79 3.57
CA TYR A 73 12.49 11.23 3.20
C TYR A 73 12.25 11.28 1.70
N TRP A 74 12.53 12.39 1.01
CA TRP A 74 12.42 12.42 -0.45
C TRP A 74 13.25 11.34 -1.13
N SER A 75 14.51 11.17 -0.73
CA SER A 75 15.38 10.15 -1.30
C SER A 75 14.82 8.75 -1.07
N ASN A 76 14.44 8.43 0.16
CA ASN A 76 13.88 7.13 0.53
C ASN A 76 12.55 6.84 -0.19
N ASN A 77 11.68 7.83 -0.23
CA ASN A 77 10.32 7.72 -0.73
C ASN A 77 10.30 7.63 -2.26
N LEU A 78 11.13 8.43 -2.95
CA LEU A 78 11.30 8.35 -4.40
C LEU A 78 12.02 7.05 -4.81
N LYS A 79 13.00 6.58 -4.04
CA LYS A 79 13.64 5.28 -4.27
C LYS A 79 12.60 4.16 -4.18
N THR A 80 11.74 4.18 -3.16
CA THR A 80 10.67 3.19 -2.99
C THR A 80 9.68 3.24 -4.15
N ALA A 81 9.25 4.43 -4.57
CA ALA A 81 8.36 4.60 -5.72
C ALA A 81 9.01 4.11 -7.03
N ALA A 82 10.29 4.41 -7.25
CA ALA A 82 11.03 4.00 -8.45
C ALA A 82 11.24 2.48 -8.52
N VAL A 83 11.68 1.85 -7.42
CA VAL A 83 11.82 0.39 -7.32
C VAL A 83 10.46 -0.27 -7.53
N GLY A 84 9.41 0.25 -6.88
CA GLY A 84 8.05 -0.25 -7.09
C GLY A 84 7.64 -0.19 -8.57
N ALA A 85 7.82 0.95 -9.22
CA ALA A 85 7.45 1.11 -10.62
C ALA A 85 8.22 0.15 -11.54
N ALA A 86 9.54 0.00 -11.34
CA ALA A 86 10.42 -0.84 -12.14
C ALA A 86 10.04 -2.33 -12.06
N PHE A 87 9.60 -2.80 -10.91
CA PHE A 87 9.25 -4.21 -10.68
C PHE A 87 7.73 -4.47 -10.62
N SER A 88 6.95 -3.62 -11.29
CA SER A 88 5.48 -3.71 -11.32
C SER A 88 4.96 -5.06 -11.84
N LEU A 89 5.59 -5.65 -12.87
CA LEU A 89 5.13 -6.90 -13.50
C LEU A 89 5.26 -8.14 -12.61
N ILE A 90 6.09 -8.08 -11.56
CA ILE A 90 6.29 -9.16 -10.60
C ILE A 90 5.67 -8.84 -9.23
N TYR A 91 4.69 -7.93 -9.21
CA TYR A 91 3.90 -7.56 -8.04
C TYR A 91 4.70 -7.02 -6.84
N ILE A 92 5.93 -6.52 -7.05
CA ILE A 92 6.73 -5.93 -5.95
C ILE A 92 6.00 -4.79 -5.24
N PRO A 93 5.36 -3.81 -5.92
CA PRO A 93 4.59 -2.77 -5.24
C PRO A 93 3.52 -3.31 -4.28
N LEU A 94 2.81 -4.35 -4.70
CA LEU A 94 1.79 -4.99 -3.86
C LEU A 94 2.44 -5.64 -2.64
N ASN A 95 3.55 -6.36 -2.82
CA ASN A 95 4.30 -6.94 -1.72
C ASN A 95 4.87 -5.87 -0.77
N THR A 96 5.33 -4.73 -1.30
CA THR A 96 5.74 -3.59 -0.49
C THR A 96 4.56 -3.06 0.34
N SER A 97 3.36 -2.92 -0.23
CA SER A 97 2.16 -2.50 0.52
C SER A 97 1.82 -3.50 1.64
N ILE A 98 1.90 -4.81 1.36
CA ILE A 98 1.69 -5.88 2.35
C ILE A 98 2.72 -5.76 3.48
N ALA A 99 3.99 -5.64 3.14
CA ALA A 99 5.09 -5.50 4.09
C ALA A 99 4.94 -4.22 4.93
N THR A 100 4.63 -3.08 4.32
CA THR A 100 4.35 -1.82 5.01
C THR A 100 3.21 -2.01 6.01
N GLY A 101 2.08 -2.59 5.60
CA GLY A 101 0.96 -2.84 6.52
C GLY A 101 1.37 -3.72 7.70
N TYR A 102 2.11 -4.79 7.44
CA TYR A 102 2.63 -5.70 8.47
C TYR A 102 3.57 -5.01 9.46
N TYR A 103 4.58 -4.29 8.97
CA TYR A 103 5.57 -3.59 9.80
C TYR A 103 4.98 -2.40 10.56
N THR A 104 4.03 -1.66 9.97
CA THR A 104 3.28 -0.62 10.68
C THR A 104 2.50 -1.22 11.85
N GLY A 105 1.91 -2.40 11.68
CA GLY A 105 1.21 -3.07 12.79
C GLY A 105 2.14 -3.48 13.93
N ILE A 106 3.35 -3.97 13.61
CA ILE A 106 4.40 -4.25 14.60
C ILE A 106 4.77 -2.98 15.36
N ALA A 107 5.03 -1.87 14.65
CA ALA A 107 5.43 -0.61 15.26
C ALA A 107 4.33 -0.07 16.19
N ILE A 108 3.06 -0.11 15.78
CA ILE A 108 1.94 0.31 16.63
C ILE A 108 1.84 -0.56 17.89
N ALA A 109 1.92 -1.88 17.75
CA ALA A 109 1.87 -2.79 18.89
C ALA A 109 3.04 -2.55 19.86
N TYR A 110 4.25 -2.40 19.32
CA TYR A 110 5.45 -2.07 20.08
C TYR A 110 5.30 -0.75 20.85
N VAL A 111 4.96 0.34 20.16
CA VAL A 111 4.86 1.66 20.79
C VAL A 111 3.78 1.67 21.88
N GLY A 112 2.61 1.09 21.61
CA GLY A 112 1.53 1.01 22.58
C GLY A 112 1.88 0.16 23.82
N ARG A 113 2.64 -0.92 23.66
CA ARG A 113 3.04 -1.79 24.79
C ARG A 113 4.18 -1.23 25.61
N VAL A 114 5.11 -0.50 24.98
CA VAL A 114 6.34 -0.02 25.65
C VAL A 114 6.15 1.38 26.25
N TYR A 115 5.45 2.26 25.54
CA TYR A 115 5.30 3.66 25.96
C TYR A 115 3.89 4.01 26.48
N GLY A 116 2.97 3.05 26.49
CA GLY A 116 1.60 3.21 26.98
C GLY A 116 0.56 3.32 25.85
N GLU A 117 -0.69 2.98 26.18
CA GLU A 117 -1.78 2.87 25.20
C GLU A 117 -2.11 4.23 24.55
N GLU A 118 -2.03 5.32 25.32
CA GLU A 118 -2.25 6.69 24.84
C GLU A 118 -1.17 7.10 23.83
N VAL A 119 0.09 6.74 24.08
CA VAL A 119 1.20 7.00 23.16
C VAL A 119 1.06 6.14 21.90
N GLY A 120 0.63 4.88 22.05
CA GLY A 120 0.31 4.01 20.91
C GLY A 120 -0.81 4.56 20.02
N LEU A 121 -1.86 5.11 20.62
CA LEU A 121 -2.95 5.78 19.90
C LEU A 121 -2.46 7.04 19.17
N ALA A 122 -1.68 7.88 19.85
CA ALA A 122 -1.12 9.09 19.26
C ALA A 122 -0.17 8.78 18.10
N PHE A 123 0.71 7.79 18.27
CA PHE A 123 1.62 7.30 17.23
C PHE A 123 0.86 6.75 16.02
N SER A 124 -0.21 5.98 16.26
CA SER A 124 -1.08 5.49 15.18
C SER A 124 -1.69 6.65 14.38
N ALA A 125 -2.19 7.68 15.06
CA ALA A 125 -2.72 8.87 14.41
C ALA A 125 -1.64 9.65 13.65
N GLN A 126 -0.46 9.81 14.25
CA GLN A 126 0.69 10.50 13.67
C GLN A 126 1.15 9.86 12.35
N ILE A 127 1.20 8.53 12.26
CA ILE A 127 1.51 7.81 11.01
C ILE A 127 0.60 8.28 9.87
N PHE A 128 -0.70 8.47 10.14
CA PHE A 128 -1.64 8.87 9.11
C PHE A 128 -1.58 10.37 8.76
N VAL A 129 -0.93 11.23 9.53
CA VAL A 129 -0.79 12.66 9.18
C VAL A 129 -0.03 12.85 7.87
N HIS A 130 1.14 12.24 7.73
CA HIS A 130 1.85 12.15 6.44
C HIS A 130 1.36 10.96 5.60
N GLY A 131 0.90 9.88 6.26
CA GLY A 131 0.39 8.68 5.60
C GLY A 131 -0.81 8.93 4.68
N LEU A 132 -1.65 9.93 4.94
CA LEU A 132 -2.69 10.35 4.02
C LEU A 132 -2.17 10.65 2.61
N LEU A 133 -0.93 11.13 2.50
CA LEU A 133 -0.24 11.34 1.23
C LEU A 133 0.62 10.13 0.86
N GLU A 134 1.54 9.72 1.74
CA GLU A 134 2.52 8.69 1.44
C GLU A 134 1.87 7.32 1.20
N ILE A 135 1.11 6.82 2.19
CA ILE A 135 0.47 5.50 2.15
C ILE A 135 -0.55 5.47 1.01
N THR A 136 -1.32 6.54 0.81
CA THR A 136 -2.24 6.63 -0.33
C THR A 136 -1.49 6.57 -1.66
N GLY A 137 -0.35 7.26 -1.78
CA GLY A 137 0.47 7.19 -2.99
C GLY A 137 1.04 5.79 -3.24
N ILE A 138 1.47 5.08 -2.18
CA ILE A 138 1.91 3.68 -2.25
C ILE A 138 0.76 2.80 -2.75
N TYR A 139 -0.46 3.01 -2.25
CA TYR A 139 -1.65 2.26 -2.69
C TYR A 139 -1.98 2.49 -4.16
N LEU A 140 -1.86 3.72 -4.66
CA LEU A 140 -2.09 4.03 -6.06
C LEU A 140 -1.05 3.35 -6.98
N ILE A 141 0.23 3.45 -6.64
CA ILE A 141 1.30 2.76 -7.40
C ILE A 141 1.03 1.25 -7.42
N SER A 142 0.69 0.67 -6.28
CA SER A 142 0.44 -0.76 -6.13
C SER A 142 -0.80 -1.24 -6.87
N ALA A 143 -1.87 -0.45 -6.88
CA ALA A 143 -3.08 -0.74 -7.63
C ALA A 143 -2.85 -0.67 -9.15
N GLY A 144 -2.10 0.35 -9.61
CA GLY A 144 -1.69 0.47 -11.00
C GLY A 144 -0.82 -0.72 -11.43
N ALA A 145 0.17 -1.09 -10.61
CA ALA A 145 1.05 -2.23 -10.85
C ALA A 145 0.28 -3.56 -10.89
N LEU A 146 -0.62 -3.78 -9.93
CA LEU A 146 -1.49 -4.97 -9.89
C LEU A 146 -2.30 -5.11 -11.17
N ARG A 147 -2.95 -4.03 -11.63
CA ARG A 147 -3.72 -4.04 -12.89
C ARG A 147 -2.84 -4.27 -14.11
N LEU A 148 -1.66 -3.67 -14.16
CA LEU A 148 -0.70 -3.83 -15.24
C LEU A 148 -0.17 -5.27 -15.31
N ALA A 149 0.31 -5.80 -14.20
CA ALA A 149 0.82 -7.16 -14.09
C ALA A 149 -0.26 -8.20 -14.43
N TRP A 150 -1.47 -8.03 -13.90
CA TRP A 150 -2.59 -8.92 -14.22
C TRP A 150 -2.89 -8.96 -15.72
N SER A 151 -2.88 -7.78 -16.36
CA SER A 151 -3.12 -7.64 -17.80
C SER A 151 -1.97 -8.23 -18.63
N PHE A 152 -0.74 -8.06 -18.18
CA PHE A 152 0.46 -8.62 -18.81
C PHE A 152 0.44 -10.14 -18.78
N TRP A 153 0.25 -10.75 -17.61
CA TRP A 153 0.26 -12.20 -17.47
C TRP A 153 -0.94 -12.86 -18.16
N GLY A 154 -2.10 -12.20 -18.17
CA GLY A 154 -3.25 -12.62 -18.96
C GLY A 154 -2.93 -12.64 -20.47
N LEU A 155 -2.29 -11.59 -20.98
CA LEU A 155 -1.83 -11.53 -22.38
C LEU A 155 -0.82 -12.63 -22.69
N MET A 156 0.16 -12.86 -21.80
CA MET A 156 1.14 -13.93 -21.97
C MET A 156 0.47 -15.30 -22.08
N GLY A 157 -0.53 -15.58 -21.25
CA GLY A 157 -1.26 -16.84 -21.32
C GLY A 157 -2.07 -17.01 -22.61
N GLU A 158 -2.65 -15.92 -23.15
CA GLU A 158 -3.31 -15.95 -24.46
C GLU A 158 -2.31 -16.25 -25.59
N LEU A 159 -1.11 -15.65 -25.53
CA LEU A 159 -0.05 -15.85 -26.52
C LEU A 159 0.49 -17.29 -26.49
N THR A 160 0.72 -17.87 -25.31
CA THR A 160 1.22 -19.24 -25.14
C THR A 160 0.27 -20.28 -25.76
N MET A 161 -1.04 -20.06 -25.69
CA MET A 161 -2.04 -21.01 -26.22
C MET A 161 -2.31 -20.87 -27.73
N GLY A 162 -1.61 -19.95 -28.43
CA GLY A 162 -1.87 -19.66 -29.84
C GLY A 162 -3.27 -19.07 -30.12
N LYS A 163 -4.08 -18.88 -29.08
CA LYS A 163 -5.42 -18.30 -29.16
C LYS A 163 -5.29 -16.78 -29.17
N ARG A 164 -5.05 -16.20 -30.36
CA ARG A 164 -5.41 -14.79 -30.59
C ARG A 164 -6.93 -14.67 -30.53
N LYS A 165 -7.52 -14.63 -29.34
CA LYS A 165 -8.86 -14.05 -29.19
C LYS A 165 -8.77 -12.66 -29.81
N LYS A 166 -9.78 -12.23 -30.59
CA LYS A 166 -9.90 -10.89 -31.19
C LYS A 166 -9.97 -9.75 -30.14
N ARG A 167 -9.45 -9.95 -28.92
CA ARG A 167 -9.23 -8.88 -27.95
C ARG A 167 -7.90 -8.22 -28.30
N PRO A 168 -7.93 -6.96 -28.75
CA PRO A 168 -6.74 -6.31 -29.29
C PRO A 168 -5.76 -6.05 -28.15
N ARG A 169 -4.56 -5.62 -28.50
CA ARG A 169 -3.55 -5.00 -27.63
C ARG A 169 -4.05 -3.81 -26.78
N GLY A 170 -5.35 -3.46 -26.86
CA GLY A 170 -6.03 -2.36 -26.18
C GLY A 170 -5.96 -2.45 -24.65
N PRO A 171 -6.43 -3.53 -24.00
CA PRO A 171 -6.34 -3.71 -22.55
C PRO A 171 -4.94 -3.53 -21.95
N MET A 172 -3.87 -3.97 -22.62
CA MET A 172 -2.50 -3.77 -22.10
C MET A 172 -2.04 -2.32 -22.24
N ARG A 173 -2.33 -1.67 -23.37
CA ARG A 173 -2.02 -0.24 -23.56
C ARG A 173 -2.79 0.65 -22.58
N GLU A 174 -4.06 0.33 -22.35
CA GLU A 174 -4.89 0.98 -21.34
C GLU A 174 -4.33 0.74 -19.93
N ALA A 175 -3.97 -0.51 -19.59
CA ALA A 175 -3.38 -0.82 -18.30
C ALA A 175 -2.03 -0.10 -18.07
N LEU A 176 -1.19 0.03 -19.11
CA LEU A 176 0.05 0.80 -19.04
C LEU A 176 -0.23 2.29 -18.83
N TYR A 177 -1.19 2.85 -19.55
CA TYR A 177 -1.60 4.25 -19.35
C TYR A 177 -2.14 4.48 -17.94
N ASP A 178 -3.03 3.58 -17.48
CA ASP A 178 -3.61 3.62 -16.13
C ASP A 178 -2.49 3.57 -15.09
N PHE A 179 -1.53 2.65 -15.25
CA PHE A 179 -0.36 2.57 -14.38
C PHE A 179 0.46 3.86 -14.37
N ILE A 180 0.79 4.44 -15.53
CA ILE A 180 1.56 5.69 -15.59
C ILE A 180 0.83 6.81 -14.85
N VAL A 181 -0.49 6.95 -15.04
CA VAL A 181 -1.29 7.95 -14.35
C VAL A 181 -1.24 7.74 -12.84
N LEU A 182 -1.55 6.53 -12.36
CA LEU A 182 -1.56 6.23 -10.93
C LEU A 182 -0.16 6.31 -10.30
N ALA A 183 0.87 5.89 -11.02
CA ALA A 183 2.25 5.93 -10.54
C ALA A 183 2.77 7.36 -10.42
N LEU A 184 2.47 8.23 -11.39
CA LEU A 184 2.82 9.64 -11.31
C LEU A 184 2.04 10.34 -10.19
N THR A 185 0.72 10.13 -10.10
CA THR A 185 -0.07 10.70 -8.99
C THR A 185 0.44 10.20 -7.64
N GLY A 186 0.67 8.90 -7.49
CA GLY A 186 1.19 8.33 -6.25
C GLY A 186 2.58 8.85 -5.89
N THR A 187 3.48 8.97 -6.86
CA THR A 187 4.82 9.53 -6.65
C THR A 187 4.77 10.99 -6.20
N ILE A 188 3.88 11.80 -6.79
CA ILE A 188 3.69 13.19 -6.36
C ILE A 188 3.17 13.24 -4.92
N MET A 189 2.20 12.40 -4.56
CA MET A 189 1.70 12.35 -3.18
C MET A 189 2.79 11.95 -2.19
N ILE A 190 3.54 10.89 -2.50
CA ILE A 190 4.67 10.40 -1.71
C ILE A 190 5.75 11.49 -1.55
N PHE A 191 6.05 12.23 -2.62
CA PHE A 191 6.99 13.35 -2.58
C PHE A 191 6.50 14.48 -1.67
N LEU A 192 5.21 14.82 -1.74
CA LEU A 192 4.60 15.85 -0.88
C LEU A 192 4.48 15.41 0.58
N ALA A 193 4.52 14.10 0.87
CA ALA A 193 4.46 13.59 2.23
C ALA A 193 5.73 13.90 3.04
N ALA A 194 6.91 13.91 2.42
CA ALA A 194 8.18 14.15 3.10
C ALA A 194 8.25 15.44 3.95
N PRO A 195 7.84 16.63 3.44
CA PRO A 195 7.80 17.83 4.28
C PRO A 195 6.71 17.74 5.37
N VAL A 196 5.60 17.05 5.12
CA VAL A 196 4.58 16.81 6.16
C VAL A 196 5.14 15.91 7.26
N GLU A 197 5.91 14.90 6.90
CA GLU A 197 6.58 14.00 7.84
C GLU A 197 7.67 14.71 8.65
N ALA A 198 8.47 15.57 8.01
CA ALA A 198 9.56 16.26 8.68
C ALA A 198 9.11 17.42 9.58
N PHE A 199 8.11 18.21 9.15
CA PHE A 199 7.71 19.45 9.85
C PHE A 199 6.41 19.32 10.63
N ILE A 200 5.41 18.59 10.13
CA ILE A 200 4.03 18.61 10.68
C ILE A 200 3.77 17.40 11.57
N SER A 201 4.24 16.22 11.16
CA SER A 201 3.99 14.96 11.88
C SER A 201 4.55 14.96 13.30
N PRO A 202 5.74 15.52 13.63
CA PRO A 202 6.21 15.58 15.01
C PRO A 202 5.30 16.42 15.92
N ILE A 203 4.93 17.63 15.46
CA ILE A 203 4.07 18.56 16.20
C ILE A 203 2.69 17.94 16.45
N THR A 204 2.11 17.31 15.42
CA THR A 204 0.81 16.65 15.55
C THR A 204 0.85 15.43 16.48
N GLY A 205 1.96 14.68 16.49
CA GLY A 205 2.19 13.59 17.45
C GLY A 205 2.13 14.07 18.90
N GLU A 206 2.82 15.17 19.23
CA GLU A 206 2.79 15.78 20.57
C GLU A 206 1.37 16.23 20.97
N VAL A 207 0.63 16.83 20.03
CA VAL A 207 -0.77 17.22 20.26
C VAL A 207 -1.63 15.99 20.53
N PHE A 208 -1.47 14.91 19.75
CA PHE A 208 -2.27 13.70 19.92
C PHE A 208 -2.01 12.98 21.24
N VAL A 209 -0.79 13.03 21.78
CA VAL A 209 -0.47 12.50 23.11
C VAL A 209 -1.27 13.24 24.20
N THR A 210 -1.39 14.56 24.08
CA THR A 210 -2.15 15.38 25.06
C THR A 210 -3.66 15.39 24.81
N GLN A 211 -4.11 14.97 23.62
CA GLN A 211 -5.52 14.99 23.20
C GLN A 211 -5.93 13.65 22.58
N PRO A 212 -6.06 12.57 23.37
CA PRO A 212 -6.32 11.21 22.86
C PRO A 212 -7.67 11.10 22.12
N LEU A 213 -8.69 11.86 22.54
CA LEU A 213 -9.97 11.92 21.80
C LEU A 213 -9.81 12.56 20.41
N GLY A 214 -8.91 13.54 20.28
CA GLY A 214 -8.56 14.13 18.99
C GLY A 214 -7.87 13.13 18.07
N ALA A 215 -6.94 12.33 18.62
CA ALA A 215 -6.27 11.25 17.90
C ALA A 215 -7.27 10.19 17.40
N ALA A 216 -8.17 9.74 18.27
CA ALA A 216 -9.23 8.80 17.90
C ALA A 216 -10.17 9.37 16.82
N GLY A 217 -10.60 10.63 16.96
CA GLY A 217 -11.41 11.32 15.96
C GLY A 217 -10.72 11.42 14.60
N PHE A 218 -9.42 11.75 14.58
CA PHE A 218 -8.61 11.80 13.37
C PHE A 218 -8.49 10.43 12.68
N LEU A 219 -8.26 9.36 13.45
CA LEU A 219 -8.21 7.99 12.92
C LEU A 219 -9.56 7.56 12.33
N LEU A 220 -10.67 7.88 13.00
CA LEU A 220 -12.02 7.60 12.48
C LEU A 220 -12.30 8.34 11.17
N MET A 221 -11.91 9.61 11.09
CA MET A 221 -12.01 10.39 9.84
C MET A 221 -11.15 9.79 8.72
N THR A 222 -9.94 9.36 9.04
CA THR A 222 -9.02 8.73 8.10
C THR A 222 -9.57 7.39 7.60
N ALA A 223 -10.11 6.56 8.50
CA ALA A 223 -10.79 5.32 8.13
C ALA A 223 -12.00 5.59 7.23
N ALA A 224 -12.83 6.59 7.55
CA ALA A 224 -13.95 6.99 6.71
C ALA A 224 -13.50 7.43 5.31
N LEU A 225 -12.41 8.21 5.21
CA LEU A 225 -11.83 8.62 3.94
C LEU A 225 -11.37 7.41 3.11
N TYR A 226 -10.61 6.48 3.68
CA TYR A 226 -10.18 5.27 2.96
C TYR A 226 -11.37 4.39 2.56
N MET A 227 -12.41 4.31 3.37
CA MET A 227 -13.66 3.62 2.99
C MET A 227 -14.36 4.31 1.82
N LEU A 228 -14.37 5.64 1.76
CA LEU A 228 -14.89 6.39 0.61
C LEU A 228 -14.06 6.16 -0.65
N LEU A 229 -12.73 6.05 -0.54
CA LEU A 229 -11.83 5.70 -1.66
C LEU A 229 -12.02 4.25 -2.13
N ALA A 230 -12.27 3.32 -1.20
CA ALA A 230 -12.46 1.90 -1.49
C ALA A 230 -13.87 1.59 -2.04
N ARG A 231 -14.89 2.36 -1.69
CA ARG A 231 -16.29 2.06 -2.03
C ARG A 231 -16.57 1.94 -3.55
N PRO A 232 -16.07 2.83 -4.44
CA PRO A 232 -16.40 2.78 -5.86
C PRO A 232 -15.98 1.47 -6.55
N GLY A 233 -14.86 0.88 -6.12
CA GLY A 233 -14.31 -0.34 -6.72
C GLY A 233 -14.86 -1.64 -6.15
N LEU A 234 -15.61 -1.63 -5.03
CA LEU A 234 -16.01 -2.85 -4.31
C LEU A 234 -16.81 -3.83 -5.17
N ARG A 235 -17.85 -3.34 -5.87
CA ARG A 235 -18.64 -4.19 -6.78
C ARG A 235 -17.80 -4.72 -7.94
N GLY A 236 -16.90 -3.89 -8.46
CA GLY A 236 -16.00 -4.27 -9.55
C GLY A 236 -14.98 -5.33 -9.12
N MET A 237 -14.48 -5.24 -7.89
CA MET A 237 -13.58 -6.22 -7.28
C MET A 237 -14.28 -7.57 -7.13
N ILE A 238 -15.49 -7.61 -6.54
CA ILE A 238 -16.28 -8.84 -6.37
C ILE A 238 -16.57 -9.49 -7.74
N ARG A 239 -17.00 -8.69 -8.73
CA ARG A 239 -17.23 -9.18 -10.09
C ARG A 239 -15.96 -9.76 -10.72
N THR A 240 -14.81 -9.13 -10.50
CA THR A 240 -13.52 -9.60 -11.01
C THR A 240 -13.14 -10.93 -10.38
N ALA A 241 -13.25 -11.06 -9.05
CA ALA A 241 -13.01 -12.32 -8.36
C ALA A 241 -13.94 -13.44 -8.88
N GLY A 242 -15.23 -13.18 -9.00
CA GLY A 242 -16.20 -14.14 -9.55
C GLY A 242 -15.87 -14.57 -10.97
N LYS A 243 -15.41 -13.63 -11.81
CA LYS A 243 -14.93 -13.94 -13.17
C LYS A 243 -13.68 -14.82 -13.14
N VAL A 244 -12.68 -14.52 -12.32
CA VAL A 244 -11.47 -15.33 -12.18
C VAL A 244 -11.81 -16.77 -11.78
N VAL A 245 -12.68 -16.94 -10.79
CA VAL A 245 -13.16 -18.27 -10.37
C VAL A 245 -13.85 -19.00 -11.52
N SER A 246 -14.75 -18.33 -12.25
CA SER A 246 -15.42 -18.91 -13.42
C SER A 246 -14.45 -19.30 -14.52
N ASP A 247 -13.48 -18.44 -14.84
CA ASP A 247 -12.48 -18.66 -15.89
C ASP A 247 -11.58 -19.86 -15.54
N VAL A 248 -11.13 -19.95 -14.29
CA VAL A 248 -10.34 -21.10 -13.79
C VAL A 248 -11.14 -22.40 -13.88
N LYS A 249 -12.42 -22.40 -13.47
CA LYS A 249 -13.30 -23.57 -13.59
C LYS A 249 -13.54 -24.01 -15.03
N ARG A 250 -13.50 -23.07 -15.98
CA ARG A 250 -13.63 -23.34 -17.43
C ARG A 250 -12.33 -23.74 -18.11
N GLY A 251 -11.20 -23.79 -17.38
CA GLY A 251 -9.90 -24.11 -17.96
C GLY A 251 -9.33 -22.99 -18.85
N GLU A 252 -9.70 -21.73 -18.61
CA GLU A 252 -9.16 -20.59 -19.36
C GLU A 252 -7.72 -20.30 -18.90
N PHE A 253 -6.75 -20.81 -19.66
CA PHE A 253 -5.32 -20.75 -19.35
C PHE A 253 -4.79 -19.34 -19.07
N ALA A 254 -5.30 -18.30 -19.75
CA ALA A 254 -4.89 -16.91 -19.53
C ALA A 254 -5.17 -16.44 -18.09
N SER A 255 -6.37 -16.74 -17.58
CA SER A 255 -6.75 -16.41 -16.20
C SER A 255 -6.03 -17.30 -15.19
N GLN A 256 -5.75 -18.56 -15.53
CA GLN A 256 -4.96 -19.46 -14.69
C GLN A 256 -3.51 -19.00 -14.55
N LEU A 257 -2.85 -18.58 -15.65
CA LEU A 257 -1.48 -18.08 -15.61
C LEU A 257 -1.39 -16.79 -14.81
N ALA A 258 -2.29 -15.82 -15.05
CA ALA A 258 -2.33 -14.58 -14.28
C ALA A 258 -2.52 -14.84 -12.78
N LEU A 259 -3.44 -15.75 -12.42
CA LEU A 259 -3.67 -16.14 -11.03
C LEU A 259 -2.46 -16.86 -10.44
N LEU A 260 -1.88 -17.84 -11.14
CA LEU A 260 -0.71 -18.58 -10.67
C LEU A 260 0.45 -17.63 -10.39
N THR A 261 0.76 -16.74 -11.33
CA THR A 261 1.86 -15.79 -11.15
C THR A 261 1.58 -14.80 -10.01
N PHE A 262 0.34 -14.32 -9.88
CA PHE A 262 -0.08 -13.52 -8.73
C PHE A 262 0.15 -14.27 -7.41
N LEU A 263 -0.31 -15.52 -7.31
CA LEU A 263 -0.15 -16.34 -6.10
C LEU A 263 1.32 -16.59 -5.78
N ILE A 264 2.16 -16.94 -6.76
CA ILE A 264 3.59 -17.18 -6.55
C ILE A 264 4.24 -15.93 -5.95
N PHE A 265 4.08 -14.76 -6.58
CA PHE A 265 4.76 -13.55 -6.11
C PHE A 265 4.21 -13.02 -4.79
N VAL A 266 2.90 -13.13 -4.56
CA VAL A 266 2.31 -12.75 -3.26
C VAL A 266 2.78 -13.71 -2.16
N MET A 267 2.82 -15.02 -2.41
CA MET A 267 3.31 -16.00 -1.44
C MET A 267 4.80 -15.79 -1.14
N LEU A 268 5.64 -15.53 -2.14
CA LEU A 268 7.05 -15.16 -1.92
C LEU A 268 7.17 -13.91 -1.04
N GLY A 269 6.31 -12.91 -1.27
CA GLY A 269 6.22 -11.72 -0.41
C GLY A 269 5.85 -12.07 1.03
N VAL A 270 4.80 -12.86 1.23
CA VAL A 270 4.37 -13.30 2.58
C VAL A 270 5.45 -14.12 3.27
N PHE A 271 6.10 -15.07 2.58
CA PHE A 271 7.20 -15.87 3.15
C PHE A 271 8.40 -15.02 3.55
N SER A 272 8.64 -13.88 2.89
CA SER A 272 9.71 -12.96 3.31
C SER A 272 9.42 -12.19 4.60
N LEU A 273 8.18 -12.27 5.11
CA LEU A 273 7.75 -11.64 6.37
C LEU A 273 7.75 -12.61 7.56
N LEU A 274 7.83 -13.93 7.29
CA LEU A 274 7.95 -15.00 8.29
C LEU A 274 9.42 -15.26 8.61
#